data_AF-F3FW06-F1
#
_entry.id   AF-F3FW06-F1
#
_cell.length_a   1.000
_cell.length_b   1.000
_cell.length_c   1.000
_cell.angle_alpha   90.00
_cell.angle_beta   90.00
_cell.angle_gamma   90.00
#
_symmetry.space_group_name_H-M   'P 1'
#
loop_
_entity.id
_entity.type
_entity.pdbx_description
1 polymer ?
#
loop_
_entity_poly.entity_id
_entity_poly.type
_entity_poly.pdbx_seq_one_letter_code
_entity_poly.pdbx_strand_id
1 'polypeptide(L)'
;AKWNNFQFQLGRMTGLDRASRQIHLAETLDENGAELVPARSLGYDSLVIAVGSTTNDFGTKGAAEHCLFLDSRKQAERFHQQLLNHYLRAHAGQADSAQEITVAIV
;
A
#
# COMPACT_ATOMS: atom_id res chain seq x y z
N ALA A 1 -5.05 8.37 23.84
CA ALA A 1 -3.74 8.67 23.19
C ALA A 1 -2.91 9.70 23.96
N LYS A 2 -3.46 10.85 24.40
CA LYS A 2 -2.68 11.92 25.07
C LYS A 2 -2.13 11.62 26.48
N TRP A 3 -2.60 10.57 27.16
CA TRP A 3 -2.19 10.29 28.55
C TRP A 3 -0.86 9.56 28.74
N ASN A 4 -0.19 9.12 27.66
CA ASN A 4 1.01 8.27 27.74
C ASN A 4 2.27 8.91 27.11
N ASN A 5 2.35 10.24 27.01
CA ASN A 5 3.46 10.95 26.32
C ASN A 5 3.71 10.46 24.87
N PHE A 6 2.68 9.92 24.22
CA PHE A 6 2.76 9.46 22.84
C PHE A 6 2.66 10.65 21.89
N GLN A 7 3.67 10.84 21.03
CA GLN A 7 3.65 11.82 19.96
C GLN A 7 3.52 11.12 18.62
N PHE A 8 2.43 11.38 17.92
CA PHE A 8 2.25 10.93 16.55
C PHE A 8 2.84 11.95 15.59
N GLN A 9 3.67 11.48 14.65
CA GLN A 9 4.28 12.30 13.61
C GLN A 9 3.84 11.75 12.26
N LEU A 10 3.00 12.50 11.54
CA LEU A 10 2.63 12.14 10.17
C LEU A 10 3.82 12.40 9.24
N GLY A 11 4.17 11.43 8.42
CA GLY A 11 5.21 11.58 7.40
C GLY A 11 5.64 10.24 6.81
N ARG A 12 6.19 10.29 5.60
CA ARG A 12 6.82 9.15 4.95
C ARG A 12 8.30 9.11 5.32
N MET A 13 8.77 8.01 5.90
CA MET A 13 10.20 7.81 6.14
C MET A 13 10.95 7.69 4.81
N THR A 14 11.97 8.52 4.60
CA THR A 14 12.79 8.56 3.39
C THR A 14 14.22 8.09 3.62
N GLY A 15 14.68 8.10 4.87
CA GLY A 15 16.03 7.69 5.19
C GLY A 15 16.25 7.39 6.66
N LEU A 16 17.36 6.69 6.93
CA LEU A 16 17.85 6.35 8.26
C LEU A 16 19.34 6.66 8.33
N ASP A 17 19.70 7.63 9.15
CA ASP A 17 21.10 7.88 9.53
C ASP A 17 21.37 7.21 10.88
N ARG A 18 22.13 6.12 10.85
CA ARG A 18 22.52 5.38 12.05
C ARG A 18 23.68 6.03 12.80
N ALA A 19 24.52 6.82 12.11
CA ALA A 19 25.66 7.48 12.72
C ALA A 19 25.20 8.63 13.61
N SER A 20 24.25 9.45 13.12
CA SER A 20 23.65 10.54 13.91
C SER A 20 22.41 10.11 14.71
N ARG A 21 21.97 8.86 14.57
CA ARG A 21 20.73 8.31 15.16
C ARG A 21 19.49 9.13 14.83
N GLN A 22 19.27 9.38 13.54
CA GLN A 22 18.13 10.13 13.03
C GLN A 22 17.37 9.37 11.95
N ILE A 23 16.05 9.56 11.92
CA ILE A 23 15.22 9.23 10.76
C ILE A 23 14.90 10.49 9.98
N HIS A 24 14.74 10.37 8.67
CA HIS A 24 14.31 11.45 7.80
C HIS A 24 12.87 11.20 7.35
N LEU A 25 12.03 12.23 7.49
CA LEU A 25 10.66 12.25 7.00
C LEU A 25 10.57 13.22 5.82
N ALA A 26 9.88 12.80 4.76
CA ALA A 26 9.54 13.68 3.65
C ALA A 26 8.57 14.79 4.07
N GLU A 27 8.50 15.83 3.24
CA GLU A 27 7.41 16.79 3.27
C GLU A 27 6.05 16.10 3.10
N THR A 28 5.05 16.60 3.81
CA THR A 28 3.66 16.19 3.64
C THR A 28 2.96 17.25 2.81
N LEU A 29 2.40 16.84 1.68
CA LEU A 29 1.65 17.72 0.79
C LEU A 29 0.15 17.50 0.98
N ASP A 30 -0.63 18.55 0.75
CA ASP A 30 -2.09 18.45 0.62
C ASP A 30 -2.49 17.93 -0.77
N GLU A 31 -3.81 17.83 -1.01
CA GLU A 31 -4.36 17.37 -2.29
C GLU A 31 -4.03 18.29 -3.48
N ASN A 32 -3.67 19.55 -3.21
CA ASN A 32 -3.27 20.55 -4.21
C ASN A 32 -1.74 20.63 -4.38
N GLY A 33 -0.98 19.78 -3.69
CA GLY A 33 0.48 19.78 -3.70
C GLY A 33 1.12 20.88 -2.84
N ALA A 34 0.35 21.57 -2.00
CA ALA A 34 0.88 22.56 -1.08
C ALA A 34 1.49 21.90 0.16
N GLU A 35 2.63 22.41 0.62
CA GLU A 35 3.33 21.86 1.78
C GLU A 35 2.54 22.11 3.07
N LEU A 36 2.11 21.04 3.72
CA LEU A 36 1.49 21.06 5.04
C LEU A 36 2.53 20.98 6.14
N VAL A 37 3.54 20.13 5.94
CA VAL A 37 4.61 19.91 6.90
C VAL A 37 5.92 19.74 6.13
N PRO A 38 6.99 20.49 6.47
CA PRO A 38 8.27 20.35 5.79
C PRO A 38 8.92 19.00 6.06
N ALA A 39 9.86 18.64 5.19
CA ALA A 39 10.80 17.56 5.44
C ALA A 39 11.56 17.82 6.75
N ARG A 40 11.76 16.77 7.55
CA ARG A 40 12.36 16.91 8.89
C ARG A 40 13.13 15.68 9.32
N SER A 41 14.08 15.89 10.22
CA SER A 41 14.83 14.82 10.87
C SER A 41 14.38 14.65 12.32
N LEU A 42 14.19 13.41 12.74
CA LEU A 42 13.81 13.07 14.11
C LEU A 42 14.90 12.19 14.73
N GLY A 43 15.46 12.65 15.85
CA GLY A 43 16.41 11.88 16.63
C GLY A 43 15.73 10.75 17.41
N TYR A 44 16.48 9.67 17.64
CA TYR A 44 16.02 8.55 18.47
C TYR A 44 17.15 8.00 19.36
N ASP A 45 16.77 7.51 20.54
CA ASP A 45 17.65 6.66 21.36
C ASP A 45 17.52 5.19 20.97
N SER A 46 16.30 4.77 20.67
CA SER A 46 15.95 3.43 20.20
C SER A 46 14.94 3.54 19.06
N LEU A 47 15.17 2.78 17.99
CA LEU A 47 14.31 2.76 16.80
C LEU A 47 13.76 1.36 16.58
N VAL A 48 12.43 1.26 16.50
CA VAL A 48 11.72 0.04 16.09
C VAL A 48 11.10 0.31 14.72
N ILE A 49 11.48 -0.48 13.72
CA ILE A 49 10.96 -0.37 12.35
C ILE A 49 9.90 -1.45 12.15
N ALA A 50 8.68 -1.01 11.86
CA ALA A 50 7.52 -1.87 11.59
C ALA A 50 6.75 -1.40 10.34
N VAL A 51 7.47 -0.95 9.30
CA VAL A 51 6.88 -0.42 8.05
C VAL A 51 6.26 -1.50 7.15
N GLY A 52 6.47 -2.78 7.46
CA GLY A 52 6.03 -3.90 6.65
C GLY A 52 6.79 -4.03 5.33
N SER A 53 6.18 -4.75 4.37
CA SER A 53 6.67 -4.94 3.00
C SER A 53 5.51 -4.82 2.02
N THR A 54 5.79 -4.43 0.79
CA THR A 54 4.85 -4.56 -0.35
C THR A 54 5.12 -5.87 -1.08
N THR A 55 4.14 -6.34 -1.87
CA THR A 55 4.35 -7.47 -2.77
C THR A 55 5.50 -7.15 -3.71
N ASN A 56 6.49 -8.03 -3.73
CA ASN A 56 7.62 -7.95 -4.64
C ASN A 56 7.27 -8.78 -5.88
N ASP A 57 7.14 -8.13 -7.04
CA ASP A 57 6.87 -8.80 -8.31
C ASP A 57 8.15 -9.42 -8.94
N PHE A 58 9.29 -9.26 -8.28
CA PHE A 58 10.62 -9.72 -8.72
C PHE A 58 10.99 -9.26 -10.14
N GLY A 59 10.38 -8.17 -10.64
CA GLY A 59 10.55 -7.72 -12.02
C GLY A 59 9.93 -8.65 -13.06
N THR A 60 8.97 -9.50 -12.67
CA THR A 60 8.26 -10.38 -13.59
C THR A 60 7.49 -9.55 -14.61
N LYS A 61 7.87 -9.65 -15.88
CA LYS A 61 7.28 -8.85 -16.96
C LYS A 61 5.76 -9.08 -17.01
N GLY A 62 5.00 -7.98 -16.97
CA GLY A 62 3.54 -8.00 -16.99
C GLY A 62 2.87 -8.22 -15.62
N ALA A 63 3.62 -8.51 -14.55
CA ALA A 63 3.01 -8.70 -13.22
C ALA A 63 2.34 -7.42 -12.70
N ALA A 64 3.01 -6.28 -12.77
CA ALA A 64 2.40 -5.00 -12.37
C ALA A 64 1.19 -4.59 -13.24
N GLU A 65 1.13 -5.06 -14.48
CA GLU A 65 0.08 -4.72 -15.45
C GLU A 65 -1.13 -5.66 -15.37
N HIS A 66 -0.89 -6.95 -15.06
CA HIS A 66 -1.90 -8.01 -15.14
C HIS A 66 -2.29 -8.60 -13.77
N CYS A 67 -1.45 -8.49 -12.74
CA CYS A 67 -1.76 -9.00 -11.41
C CYS A 67 -2.52 -7.97 -10.59
N LEU A 68 -3.42 -8.49 -9.74
CA LEU A 68 -4.07 -7.70 -8.70
C LEU A 68 -3.32 -7.94 -7.40
N PHE A 69 -2.64 -6.91 -6.91
CA PHE A 69 -2.00 -6.94 -5.59
C PHE A 69 -3.05 -6.88 -4.48
N LEU A 70 -2.70 -7.38 -3.29
CA LEU A 70 -3.58 -7.35 -2.11
C LEU A 70 -2.91 -6.65 -0.91
N ASP A 71 -1.90 -5.82 -1.17
CA ASP A 71 -1.10 -5.13 -0.15
C ASP A 71 -1.83 -4.01 0.58
N SER A 72 -2.94 -3.55 0.03
CA SER A 72 -3.75 -2.48 0.62
C SER A 72 -5.23 -2.81 0.54
N ARG A 73 -5.99 -2.25 1.49
CA ARG A 73 -7.45 -2.36 1.52
C ARG A 73 -8.09 -1.98 0.19
N LYS A 74 -7.64 -0.88 -0.41
CA LYS A 74 -8.16 -0.39 -1.69
C LYS A 74 -7.96 -1.41 -2.82
N GLN A 75 -6.80 -2.07 -2.85
CA GLN A 75 -6.54 -3.11 -3.84
C GLN A 75 -7.40 -4.37 -3.60
N ALA A 76 -7.60 -4.77 -2.34
CA ALA A 76 -8.48 -5.88 -1.97
C ALA A 76 -9.95 -5.62 -2.35
N GLU A 77 -10.45 -4.41 -2.11
CA GLU A 77 -11.80 -3.99 -2.54
C GLU A 77 -11.94 -4.05 -4.06
N ARG A 78 -10.93 -3.61 -4.82
CA ARG A 78 -10.91 -3.70 -6.28
C ARG A 78 -10.96 -5.15 -6.76
N PHE A 79 -10.17 -6.06 -6.16
CA PHE A 79 -10.22 -7.49 -6.48
C PHE A 79 -11.62 -8.06 -6.22
N HIS A 80 -12.20 -7.76 -5.06
CA HIS A 80 -13.53 -8.25 -4.68
C HIS A 80 -14.61 -7.80 -5.67
N GLN A 81 -14.59 -6.53 -6.09
CA GLN A 81 -15.51 -6.01 -7.10
C GLN A 81 -15.35 -6.70 -8.46
N GLN A 82 -14.11 -6.92 -8.92
CA GLN A 82 -13.87 -7.61 -10.19
C GLN A 82 -14.36 -9.06 -10.17
N LEU A 83 -14.13 -9.77 -9.06
CA LEU A 83 -14.60 -11.14 -8.85
C LEU A 83 -16.14 -11.21 -8.88
N LEU A 84 -16.82 -10.34 -8.12
CA LEU A 84 -18.28 -10.27 -8.11
C LEU A 84 -18.86 -9.94 -9.49
N ASN A 85 -18.26 -8.98 -10.20
CA ASN A 85 -18.69 -8.62 -11.55
C ASN A 85 -18.56 -9.80 -12.53
N HIS A 86 -17.49 -10.60 -12.44
CA HIS A 86 -17.33 -11.79 -13.25
C HIS A 86 -18.37 -12.85 -12.90
N TYR A 87 -18.61 -13.09 -11.60
CA TYR A 87 -19.64 -14.03 -11.14
C TYR A 87 -21.04 -13.64 -11.63
N LEU A 88 -21.41 -12.36 -11.50
CA LEU A 88 -22.69 -11.84 -11.97
C LEU A 88 -22.84 -11.96 -13.50
N ARG A 89 -21.77 -11.71 -14.27
CA ARG A 89 -21.79 -11.89 -15.74
C ARG A 89 -21.99 -13.35 -16.15
N ALA A 90 -21.29 -14.28 -15.48
CA ALA A 90 -21.45 -15.71 -15.71
C ALA A 90 -22.88 -16.20 -15.36
N HIS A 91 -23.50 -15.61 -14.33
CA HIS A 91 -24.88 -15.94 -13.95
C HIS A 91 -25.96 -15.27 -14.80
N ALA A 92 -25.71 -14.10 -15.37
CA ALA A 92 -26.72 -13.29 -16.07
C ALA A 92 -26.79 -13.53 -17.59
N GLY A 93 -25.79 -14.18 -18.21
CA GLY A 93 -25.69 -14.33 -19.66
C GLY A 93 -25.37 -15.74 -20.16
N GLN A 94 -26.42 -16.40 -20.68
CA GLN A 94 -26.48 -17.47 -21.70
C GLN A 94 -25.46 -18.64 -21.68
N ALA A 95 -26.03 -19.84 -21.64
CA ALA A 95 -25.41 -21.15 -21.55
C ALA A 95 -24.44 -21.58 -22.69
N ASP A 96 -23.91 -20.67 -23.50
CA ASP A 96 -22.99 -21.01 -24.61
C ASP A 96 -21.55 -20.53 -24.44
N SER A 97 -21.23 -19.79 -23.37
CA SER A 97 -19.83 -19.55 -22.98
C SER A 97 -19.71 -19.30 -21.48
N ALA A 98 -19.86 -20.34 -20.67
CA ALA A 98 -19.40 -20.29 -19.28
C ALA A 98 -17.88 -20.08 -19.30
N GLN A 99 -17.44 -18.82 -19.24
CA GLN A 99 -16.02 -18.51 -19.09
C GLN A 99 -15.59 -18.98 -17.71
N GLU A 100 -14.82 -20.06 -17.67
CA GLU A 100 -14.17 -20.53 -16.44
C GLU A 100 -13.28 -19.43 -15.90
N ILE A 101 -13.48 -19.07 -14.63
CA ILE A 101 -12.63 -18.11 -13.94
C ILE A 101 -11.46 -18.90 -13.33
N THR A 102 -10.28 -18.79 -13.93
CA THR A 102 -9.05 -19.31 -13.32
C THR A 102 -8.40 -18.23 -12.47
N VAL A 103 -8.32 -18.47 -11.16
CA VAL A 103 -7.59 -17.60 -10.23
C VAL A 103 -6.30 -18.31 -9.82
N ALA A 104 -5.16 -17.68 -10.10
CA ALA A 104 -3.87 -18.09 -9.55
C ALA A 104 -3.49 -17.12 -8.43
N ILE A 105 -3.16 -17.68 -7.27
CA ILE A 105 -2.63 -16.93 -6.12
C ILE A 105 -1.14 -17.25 -6.07
N VAL A 106 -0.31 -16.21 -6.07
CA VAL A 106 1.15 -16.29 -6.02
C VAL A 106 1.63 -15.65 -4.73
#